data_AF-A0A7J6UW83-F1
#
_entry.id   AF-A0A7J6UW83-F1
#
_cell.length_a   1.000
_cell.length_b   1.000
_cell.length_c   1.000
_cell.angle_alpha   90.00
_cell.angle_beta   90.00
_cell.angle_gamma   90.00
#
_symmetry.space_group_name_H-M   'P 1'
#
loop_
_entity.id
_entity.type
_entity.pdbx_description
1 polymer ?
#
loop_
_entity_poly.entity_id
_entity_poly.type
_entity_poly.pdbx_seq_one_letter_code
_entity_poly.pdbx_strand_id
1 'polypeptide(L)'
;MGGDVALVVFAHKQDLPNAISLDEISHKLALHSLRLSNYCNWHILATSVVNCAGLYEGLDWLSDANLWTYPKRPGCLWRLKTMRSGAN
;
A
#
# COMPACT_ATOMS: atom_id res chain seq x y z
N MET A 1 21.66 1.76 8.47
CA MET A 1 21.09 1.98 7.13
C MET A 1 20.20 0.80 6.78
N GLY A 2 18.99 0.76 7.32
CA GLY A 2 17.95 -0.20 6.92
C GLY A 2 16.71 0.66 6.68
N GLY A 3 16.32 0.81 5.42
CA GLY A 3 15.16 1.62 5.06
C GLY A 3 13.89 0.94 5.56
N ASP A 4 12.94 1.74 6.02
CA ASP A 4 11.57 1.28 6.21
C ASP A 4 11.00 0.96 4.82
N VAL A 5 10.66 -0.30 4.57
CA VAL A 5 10.18 -0.77 3.25
C VAL A 5 8.69 -1.10 3.37
N ALA A 6 7.87 -0.44 2.55
CA ALA A 6 6.47 -0.80 2.37
C ALA A 6 6.34 -1.83 1.25
N LEU A 7 5.53 -2.87 1.49
CA LEU A 7 5.22 -3.93 0.54
C LEU A 7 3.71 -4.03 0.33
N VAL A 8 3.25 -3.86 -0.92
CA VAL A 8 1.87 -4.22 -1.30
C VAL A 8 1.87 -5.46 -2.16
N VAL A 9 1.04 -6.41 -1.79
CA VAL A 9 0.78 -7.64 -2.56
C VAL A 9 -0.60 -7.52 -3.22
N PHE A 10 -0.61 -7.41 -4.54
CA PHE A 10 -1.83 -7.46 -5.34
C PHE A 10 -2.19 -8.92 -5.65
N ALA A 11 -3.16 -9.46 -4.94
CA ALA A 11 -3.73 -10.78 -5.20
C ALA A 11 -4.62 -10.70 -6.43
N HIS A 12 -4.03 -10.85 -7.61
CA HIS A 12 -4.70 -10.70 -8.89
C HIS A 12 -5.62 -11.89 -9.23
N LYS A 13 -6.64 -11.66 -10.06
CA LYS A 13 -7.65 -12.64 -10.53
C LYS A 13 -8.67 -13.10 -9.48
N GLN A 14 -9.02 -12.24 -8.53
CA GLN A 14 -10.02 -12.56 -7.51
C GLN A 14 -11.46 -12.63 -8.03
N ASP A 15 -11.66 -12.35 -9.31
CA ASP A 15 -12.90 -12.57 -10.05
C ASP A 15 -13.17 -14.05 -10.41
N LEU A 16 -12.15 -14.92 -10.34
CA LEU A 16 -12.30 -16.32 -10.72
C LEU A 16 -13.01 -17.13 -9.62
N PRO A 17 -13.87 -18.11 -9.97
CA PRO A 17 -14.63 -18.91 -9.01
C PRO A 17 -13.75 -19.81 -8.12
N ASN A 18 -12.50 -20.04 -8.52
CA ASN A 18 -11.49 -20.81 -7.80
C ASN A 18 -10.32 -19.93 -7.32
N ALA A 19 -10.54 -18.63 -7.16
CA ALA A 19 -9.54 -17.73 -6.62
C ALA A 19 -9.12 -18.16 -5.21
N ILE A 20 -7.81 -18.14 -4.96
CA ILE A 20 -7.24 -18.44 -3.65
C ILE A 20 -7.55 -17.27 -2.70
N SER A 21 -7.93 -17.57 -1.46
CA SER A 21 -8.23 -16.54 -0.46
C SER A 21 -6.99 -15.72 -0.11
N LEU A 22 -7.19 -14.46 0.31
CA LEU A 22 -6.08 -13.60 0.73
C LEU A 22 -5.30 -14.18 1.91
N ASP A 23 -5.98 -14.87 2.83
CA ASP A 23 -5.36 -15.53 3.99
C ASP A 23 -4.40 -16.64 3.54
N GLU A 24 -4.84 -17.49 2.61
CA GLU A 24 -4.00 -18.57 2.07
C GLU A 24 -2.82 -18.01 1.26
N ILE A 25 -3.01 -16.93 0.50
CA ILE A 25 -1.90 -16.25 -0.19
C ILE A 25 -0.91 -15.67 0.82
N SER A 26 -1.39 -15.02 1.88
CA SER A 26 -0.55 -14.45 2.94
C SER A 26 0.27 -15.51 3.65
N HIS A 27 -0.31 -16.68 3.89
CA HIS A 27 0.35 -17.83 4.46
C HIS A 27 1.41 -18.40 3.51
N LYS A 28 1.06 -18.64 2.23
CA LYS A 28 1.99 -19.16 1.21
C LYS A 28 3.19 -18.24 0.97
N LEU A 29 3.00 -16.93 1.07
CA LEU A 29 4.05 -15.94 0.94
C LEU A 29 4.78 -15.66 2.26
N ALA A 30 4.41 -16.32 3.35
CA ALA A 30 4.97 -16.14 4.69
C ALA A 30 5.02 -14.67 5.15
N LEU A 31 4.00 -13.87 4.81
CA LEU A 31 3.95 -12.43 5.12
C LEU A 31 4.01 -12.17 6.63
N HIS A 32 3.43 -13.07 7.44
CA HIS A 32 3.51 -13.01 8.90
C HIS A 32 4.94 -13.05 9.42
N SER A 33 5.85 -13.75 8.74
CA SER A 33 7.28 -13.81 9.09
C SER A 33 8.01 -12.51 8.76
N LEU A 34 7.55 -11.77 7.73
CA LEU A 34 8.08 -10.45 7.39
C LEU A 34 7.73 -9.41 8.46
N ARG A 35 6.59 -9.55 9.14
CA ARG A 35 6.17 -8.67 10.23
C ARG A 35 7.07 -8.76 11.47
N LEU A 36 7.76 -9.89 11.65
CA LEU A 36 8.73 -10.07 12.73
C LEU A 36 10.03 -9.28 12.50
N SER A 37 10.29 -8.87 11.25
CA SER A 37 11.34 -7.91 10.93
C SER A 37 10.77 -6.51 11.10
N ASN A 38 11.17 -5.80 12.15
CA ASN A 38 10.67 -4.48 12.60
C ASN A 38 10.76 -3.32 11.56
N TYR A 39 11.06 -3.58 10.29
CA TYR A 39 11.32 -2.60 9.24
C TYR A 39 10.49 -2.81 7.96
N CYS A 40 9.48 -3.69 7.99
CA CYS A 40 8.68 -4.03 6.81
C CYS A 40 7.17 -3.99 7.12
N ASN A 41 6.50 -2.94 6.64
CA ASN A 41 5.05 -2.85 6.65
C ASN A 41 4.50 -3.47 5.37
N TRP A 42 3.52 -4.38 5.49
CA TRP A 42 2.93 -5.02 4.34
C TRP A 42 1.40 -4.97 4.34
N HIS A 43 0.82 -4.99 3.15
CA HIS A 43 -0.61 -5.06 2.92
C HIS A 43 -0.93 -5.96 1.73
N ILE A 44 -2.02 -6.71 1.81
CA ILE A 44 -2.50 -7.58 0.73
C ILE A 44 -3.89 -7.15 0.31
N LEU A 45 -4.10 -7.01 -1.00
CA LEU A 45 -5.36 -6.55 -1.57
C LEU A 45 -5.81 -7.51 -2.67
N ALA A 46 -7.10 -7.84 -2.65
CA ALA A 46 -7.74 -8.50 -3.76
C ALA A 46 -7.77 -7.56 -4.97
N THR A 47 -7.35 -8.03 -6.13
CA THR A 47 -7.32 -7.22 -7.36
C THR A 47 -7.95 -7.98 -8.50
N SER A 48 -8.80 -7.29 -9.26
CA SER A 48 -9.39 -7.82 -10.48
C SER A 48 -9.35 -6.76 -11.58
N VAL A 49 -8.82 -7.15 -12.75
CA VAL A 49 -8.83 -6.33 -13.96
C VAL A 49 -10.24 -6.22 -14.54
N VAL A 50 -11.05 -7.28 -14.43
CA VAL A 50 -12.42 -7.30 -14.98
C VAL A 50 -13.33 -6.34 -14.21
N ASN A 51 -13.19 -6.32 -12.88
CA ASN A 51 -14.02 -5.50 -12.02
C ASN A 51 -13.37 -4.13 -11.71
N CYS A 52 -12.19 -3.85 -12.26
CA CYS A 52 -11.40 -2.63 -12.01
C CYS A 52 -11.26 -2.32 -10.50
N ALA A 53 -10.96 -3.34 -9.69
CA ALA A 53 -10.97 -3.23 -8.23
C ALA A 53 -9.59 -3.50 -7.61
N GLY A 54 -9.27 -2.82 -6.52
CA GLY A 54 -8.13 -3.10 -5.64
C GLY A 54 -6.80 -2.43 -6.01
N LEU A 55 -6.69 -1.88 -7.22
CA LEU A 55 -5.47 -1.18 -7.64
C LEU A 55 -5.35 0.20 -6.98
N TYR A 56 -6.43 0.99 -6.98
CA TYR A 56 -6.42 2.33 -6.41
C TYR A 56 -6.21 2.29 -4.89
N GLU A 57 -6.89 1.36 -4.21
CA GLU A 57 -6.77 1.16 -2.77
C GLU A 57 -5.34 0.80 -2.36
N GLY A 58 -4.64 -0.01 -3.18
CA GLY A 58 -3.24 -0.36 -2.91
C GLY A 58 -2.26 0.76 -3.16
N LEU A 59 -2.53 1.57 -4.18
CA LEU A 59 -1.73 2.77 -4.44
C LEU A 59 -1.95 3.84 -3.36
N ASP A 60 -3.18 4.00 -2.87
CA ASP A 60 -3.52 4.89 -1.76
C ASP A 60 -2.80 4.47 -0.48
N TRP A 61 -2.85 3.17 -0.15
CA TRP A 61 -2.13 2.62 1.00
C TRP A 61 -0.61 2.82 0.90
N LEU A 62 0.00 2.61 -0.27
CA LEU A 62 1.44 2.88 -0.47
C LEU A 62 1.78 4.35 -0.25
N SER A 63 0.88 5.24 -0.69
CA SER A 63 1.05 6.67 -0.54
C SER A 63 1.04 7.05 0.95
N ASP A 64 0.15 6.47 1.75
CA ASP A 64 0.10 6.70 3.19
C ASP A 64 1.26 6.03 3.94
N ALA A 65 1.61 4.79 3.56
CA ALA A 65 2.62 3.99 4.23
C ALA A 65 4.02 4.59 4.18
N ASN A 66 4.36 5.32 3.10
CA ASN A 66 5.72 5.82 2.87
C ASN A 66 5.84 7.34 2.68
N LEU A 67 4.77 8.12 2.44
CA LEU A 67 4.96 9.55 2.11
C LEU A 67 5.02 10.50 3.32
N TRP A 68 4.63 10.07 4.53
CA TRP A 68 4.77 10.91 5.74
C TRP A 68 6.11 10.71 6.48
N THR A 69 6.76 9.55 6.32
CA THR A 69 7.89 9.13 7.17
C THR A 69 9.27 9.37 6.56
N TYR A 70 9.38 9.72 5.26
CA TYR A 70 10.61 10.35 4.79
C TYR A 70 10.79 11.67 5.56
N PRO A 71 11.88 11.85 6.33
CA PRO A 71 12.12 13.14 6.96
C PRO A 71 12.14 14.17 5.84
N LYS A 72 11.19 15.11 5.89
CA LYS A 72 11.22 16.34 5.09
C LYS A 72 12.63 16.89 5.27
N ARG A 73 13.50 16.69 4.27
CA ARG A 73 14.84 17.28 4.34
C ARG A 73 14.61 18.77 4.58
N PRO A 74 15.27 19.39 5.58
CA PRO A 74 15.16 20.83 5.76
C PRO A 74 15.59 21.48 4.44
N GLY A 75 14.64 22.03 3.70
CA GLY A 75 14.84 22.56 2.35
C GLY A 75 13.86 22.07 1.26
N CYS A 76 13.12 20.98 1.46
CA CYS A 76 12.11 20.52 0.49
C CYS A 76 10.71 21.01 0.84
N LEU A 77 10.39 22.24 0.44
CA LEU A 77 9.07 22.86 0.57
C LEU A 77 8.10 22.34 -0.51
N TRP A 78 7.71 21.06 -0.45
CA TRP A 78 6.51 20.61 -1.17
C TRP A 78 5.28 20.97 -0.34
N ARG A 79 4.87 22.24 -0.44
CA ARG A 79 3.57 22.73 0.02
C ARG A 79 2.57 22.48 -1.10
N LEU A 80 1.88 21.33 -1.06
CA LEU A 80 0.66 21.15 -1.84
C LEU A 80 -0.38 22.12 -1.27
N LYS A 81 -0.51 23.28 -1.90
CA LYS A 81 -1.55 24.25 -1.57
C LYS A 81 -2.86 23.63 -2.07
N THR A 82 -3.59 22.93 -1.22
CA THR A 82 -4.98 22.62 -1.52
C THR A 82 -5.68 23.97 -1.69
N MET A 83 -6.18 24.24 -2.89
CA MET A 83 -7.08 25.37 -3.14
C MET A 83 -8.36 25.11 -2.36
N ARG A 84 -8.42 25.54 -1.09
CA ARG A 84 -9.69 25.96 -0.53
C ARG A 84 -9.97 27.32 -1.16
N SER A 85 -10.95 27.36 -2.06
CA SER A 85 -11.60 28.61 -2.42
C SER A 85 -11.99 29.29 -1.12
N GLY A 86 -11.44 30.49 -0.89
CA GLY A 86 -11.98 31.38 0.13
C GLY A 86 -13.43 31.63 -0.22
N ALA A 87 -14.34 31.15 0.64
CA ALA A 87 -15.64 31.77 0.74
C ALA A 87 -15.39 33.15 1.37
N ASN A 88 -15.76 34.20 0.66
CA ASN A 88 -15.96 35.52 1.24
C ASN A 88 -17.17 35.47 2.18
#